data_AF-A0A7Y2IHK2-F1
#
_entry.id   AF-A0A7Y2IHK2-F1
#
_cell.length_a   1.000
_cell.length_b   1.000
_cell.length_c   1.000
_cell.angle_alpha   90.00
_cell.angle_beta   90.00
_cell.angle_gamma   90.00
#
_symmetry.space_group_name_H-M   'P 1'
#
loop_
_entity.id
_entity.type
_entity.pdbx_description
1 polymer ?
#
loop_
_entity_poly.entity_id
_entity_poly.type
_entity_poly.pdbx_seq_one_letter_code
_entity_poly.pdbx_strand_id
1 'polypeptide(L)'
;MAKVNPIDEAKDLQAMLVRYAKQETIEPLGTLAKYLAFGLAGALLVFLGVLFIGLAVLRLLQSETGTVFDGQSFASMGPYAGSIAVMGVLVLLLARAMSKATRAVR
;
A
#
# COMPACT_ATOMS: atom_id res chain seq x y z
N MET A 1 11.66 -51.61 31.17
CA MET A 1 11.96 -50.37 30.43
C MET A 1 12.51 -50.76 29.08
N ALA A 2 11.78 -50.52 27.98
CA ALA A 2 12.30 -50.75 26.65
C ALA A 2 13.57 -49.92 26.47
N LYS A 3 14.65 -50.52 25.95
CA LYS A 3 15.93 -49.85 25.70
C LYS A 3 15.68 -48.79 24.62
N VAL A 4 15.60 -47.53 25.03
CA VAL A 4 15.43 -46.40 24.11
C VAL A 4 16.61 -46.44 23.14
N ASN A 5 16.30 -46.49 21.84
CA ASN A 5 17.32 -46.55 20.81
C ASN A 5 17.89 -45.13 20.65
N PRO A 6 19.22 -44.91 20.78
CA PRO A 6 19.82 -43.59 20.67
C PRO A 6 19.54 -42.89 19.33
N ILE A 7 19.20 -43.66 18.28
CA ILE A 7 18.79 -43.12 16.98
C ILE A 7 17.40 -42.47 17.05
N ASP A 8 16.49 -42.99 17.87
CA ASP A 8 15.15 -42.41 18.03
C ASP A 8 15.21 -41.11 18.84
N GLU A 9 16.12 -41.03 19.80
CA GLU A 9 16.38 -39.83 20.61
C GLU A 9 17.02 -38.70 19.78
N ALA A 10 17.97 -39.05 18.90
CA ALA A 10 18.56 -38.09 17.96
C ALA A 10 17.54 -37.55 16.94
N LYS A 11 16.62 -38.41 16.47
CA LYS A 11 15.52 -38.00 15.58
C LYS A 11 14.54 -37.07 16.29
N ASP A 12 14.24 -37.31 17.55
CA ASP A 12 13.34 -36.47 18.32
C ASP A 12 13.94 -35.06 18.55
N LEU A 13 15.21 -34.99 18.94
CA LEU A 13 15.96 -33.73 19.04
C LEU A 13 15.99 -32.96 17.71
N GLN A 14 16.25 -33.66 16.60
CA GLN A 14 16.20 -33.06 15.27
C GLN A 14 14.80 -32.51 14.96
N ALA A 15 13.74 -33.26 15.26
CA ALA A 15 12.36 -32.83 15.03
C ALA A 15 12.02 -31.58 15.85
N MET A 16 12.47 -31.51 17.11
CA MET A 16 12.29 -30.33 17.97
C MET A 16 13.04 -29.10 17.41
N LEU A 17 14.29 -29.26 16.98
CA LEU A 17 15.09 -28.19 16.36
C LEU A 17 14.44 -27.65 15.09
N VAL A 18 13.98 -28.53 14.20
CA VAL A 18 13.29 -28.13 12.96
C VAL A 18 11.98 -27.42 13.26
N ARG A 19 11.22 -27.88 14.26
CA ARG A 19 9.98 -27.22 14.68
C ARG A 19 10.25 -25.83 15.24
N TYR A 20 11.27 -25.67 16.09
CA TYR A 20 11.65 -24.37 16.63
C TYR A 20 12.10 -23.41 15.53
N ALA A 21 12.98 -23.87 14.63
CA ALA A 21 13.43 -23.07 13.51
C ALA A 21 12.27 -22.62 12.61
N LYS A 22 11.27 -23.47 12.38
CA LYS A 22 10.06 -23.10 11.64
C LYS A 22 9.18 -22.10 12.40
N GLN A 23 9.03 -22.25 13.71
CA GLN A 23 8.25 -21.34 14.53
C GLN A 23 8.86 -19.93 14.51
N GLU A 24 10.17 -19.85 14.67
CA GLU A 24 10.87 -18.57 14.73
C GLU A 24 10.98 -17.86 13.37
N THR A 25 10.71 -18.57 12.25
CA THR A 25 10.85 -18.02 10.89
C THR A 25 9.53 -17.91 10.14
N ILE A 26 8.77 -19.00 10.04
CA ILE A 26 7.60 -19.08 9.15
C ILE A 26 6.39 -18.36 9.76
N GLU A 27 6.19 -18.46 11.08
CA GLU A 27 5.09 -17.79 11.77
C GLU A 27 5.17 -16.25 11.67
N PRO A 28 6.33 -15.61 11.92
CA PRO A 28 6.46 -14.17 11.71
C PRO A 28 6.34 -13.78 10.22
N LEU A 29 6.85 -14.60 9.29
CA LEU A 29 6.71 -14.35 7.86
C LEU A 29 5.25 -14.37 7.40
N GLY A 30 4.44 -15.31 7.89
CA GLY A 30 3.02 -15.38 7.54
C GLY A 30 2.24 -14.16 8.03
N THR A 31 2.59 -13.64 9.20
CA THR A 31 2.00 -12.41 9.74
C THR A 31 2.43 -11.18 8.93
N LEU A 32 3.72 -11.07 8.61
CA LEU A 32 4.24 -9.99 7.76
C LEU A 32 3.60 -10.00 6.36
N ALA A 33 3.43 -11.17 5.76
CA ALA A 33 2.80 -11.31 4.45
C ALA A 33 1.36 -10.77 4.44
N LYS A 34 0.58 -11.02 5.51
CA LYS A 34 -0.77 -10.46 5.65
C LYS A 34 -0.75 -8.94 5.76
N TYR A 35 0.11 -8.38 6.61
CA TYR A 35 0.23 -6.93 6.75
C TYR A 35 0.66 -6.27 5.44
N LEU A 36 1.62 -6.85 4.73
CA LEU A 36 2.05 -6.37 3.42
C LEU A 36 0.91 -6.45 2.40
N ALA A 37 0.17 -7.55 2.35
CA ALA A 37 -0.97 -7.70 1.45
C ALA A 37 -2.04 -6.63 1.70
N PHE A 38 -2.42 -6.38 2.96
CA PHE A 38 -3.34 -5.30 3.29
C PHE A 38 -2.78 -3.92 2.98
N GLY A 39 -1.49 -3.68 3.21
CA GLY A 39 -0.81 -2.44 2.86
C GLY A 39 -0.83 -2.17 1.35
N LEU A 40 -0.53 -3.18 0.53
CA LEU A 40 -0.55 -3.08 -0.92
C LEU A 40 -1.97 -2.90 -1.46
N ALA A 41 -2.94 -3.65 -0.94
CA ALA A 41 -4.34 -3.50 -1.33
C ALA A 41 -4.85 -2.08 -1.01
N GLY A 42 -4.55 -1.57 0.18
CA GLY A 42 -4.88 -0.19 0.56
C GLY A 42 -4.19 0.84 -0.32
N ALA A 43 -2.90 0.65 -0.63
CA ALA A 43 -2.15 1.53 -1.51
C ALA A 43 -2.74 1.57 -2.93
N LEU A 44 -3.16 0.42 -3.47
CA LEU A 44 -3.82 0.34 -4.78
C LEU A 44 -5.17 1.07 -4.78
N LEU A 45 -5.99 0.88 -3.74
CA LEU A 45 -7.28 1.57 -3.63
C LEU A 45 -7.10 3.09 -3.54
N VAL A 46 -6.14 3.56 -2.75
CA VAL A 46 -5.82 5.00 -2.64
C VAL A 46 -5.31 5.55 -3.97
N PHE A 47 -4.40 4.84 -4.64
CA PHE A 47 -3.87 5.22 -5.94
C PHE A 47 -4.99 5.37 -6.97
N LEU A 48 -5.87 4.37 -7.09
CA LEU A 48 -7.00 4.41 -8.01
C LEU A 48 -7.96 5.55 -7.68
N GLY A 49 -8.24 5.79 -6.39
CA GLY A 49 -9.09 6.90 -5.95
C GLY A 49 -8.53 8.26 -6.37
N VAL A 50 -7.25 8.52 -6.11
CA VAL A 50 -6.57 9.77 -6.51
C VAL A 50 -6.56 9.92 -8.03
N LEU A 51 -6.26 8.85 -8.76
CA LEU A 51 -6.22 8.85 -10.22
C LEU A 51 -7.60 9.16 -10.82
N PHE A 52 -8.67 8.50 -10.35
CA PHE A 52 -10.02 8.75 -10.84
C PHE A 52 -10.51 10.16 -10.51
N ILE A 53 -10.20 10.70 -9.33
CA ILE A 53 -10.52 12.09 -9.02
C ILE A 53 -9.75 13.04 -9.94
N GLY A 54 -8.46 12.79 -10.19
CA GLY A 54 -7.66 13.57 -11.13
C GLY A 54 -8.26 13.59 -12.53
N LEU A 55 -8.68 12.43 -13.05
CA LEU A 55 -9.37 12.31 -14.34
C LEU A 55 -10.74 12.99 -14.35
N ALA A 56 -11.52 12.86 -13.28
CA ALA A 56 -12.84 13.49 -13.17
C ALA A 56 -12.73 15.02 -13.17
N VAL A 57 -11.78 15.58 -12.41
CA VAL A 57 -11.51 17.03 -12.40
C VAL A 57 -11.02 17.50 -13.76
N LEU A 58 -10.10 16.76 -14.38
CA LEU A 58 -9.64 17.09 -15.73
C LEU A 58 -10.80 17.11 -16.72
N ARG A 59 -11.67 16.10 -16.65
CA ARG A 59 -12.86 16.00 -17.51
C ARG A 59 -13.82 17.15 -17.28
N LEU A 60 -14.09 17.50 -16.03
CA LEU A 60 -14.94 18.64 -15.66
C LEU A 60 -14.39 19.96 -16.22
N LEU A 61 -13.08 20.21 -16.05
CA LEU A 61 -12.44 21.42 -16.55
C LEU A 61 -12.39 21.47 -18.08
N GLN A 62 -12.41 20.34 -18.77
CA GLN A 62 -12.46 20.29 -20.23
C GLN A 62 -13.89 20.34 -20.77
N SER A 63 -14.90 19.80 -20.06
CA SER A 63 -16.28 19.75 -20.54
C SER A 63 -17.06 21.02 -20.26
N GLU A 64 -16.91 21.60 -19.07
CA GLU A 64 -17.74 22.72 -18.62
C GLU A 64 -17.17 24.08 -19.00
N THR A 65 -15.87 24.17 -19.31
CA THR A 65 -15.22 25.46 -19.61
C THR A 65 -15.23 25.83 -21.10
N GLY A 66 -15.86 25.01 -21.95
CA GLY A 66 -16.04 25.29 -23.38
C GLY A 66 -14.72 25.61 -24.09
N THR A 67 -14.71 26.64 -24.94
CA THR A 67 -13.53 27.02 -25.75
C THR A 67 -12.47 27.81 -24.99
N VAL A 68 -12.64 28.05 -23.68
CA VAL A 68 -11.71 28.87 -22.87
C VAL A 68 -10.30 28.26 -22.83
N PHE A 69 -10.22 26.93 -22.92
CA PHE A 69 -8.96 26.20 -22.91
C PHE A 69 -8.63 25.54 -24.26
N ASP A 70 -9.34 25.91 -25.33
CA ASP A 70 -9.09 25.40 -26.67
C ASP A 70 -7.96 26.17 -27.38
N GLY A 71 -7.13 25.45 -28.14
CA GLY A 71 -6.09 26.03 -29.03
C GLY A 71 -4.65 25.83 -28.57
N GLN A 72 -3.70 26.48 -29.27
CA GLN A 72 -2.24 26.35 -29.06
C GLN A 72 -1.66 27.34 -28.02
N SER A 73 -2.52 28.10 -27.34
CA SER A 73 -2.10 29.09 -26.34
C SER A 73 -1.81 28.44 -24.98
N PHE A 74 -1.02 29.09 -24.13
CA PHE A 74 -0.68 28.63 -22.77
C PHE A 74 -1.92 28.34 -21.90
N ALA A 75 -3.08 28.93 -22.20
CA ALA A 75 -4.33 28.65 -21.52
C ALA A 75 -4.75 27.17 -21.60
N SER A 76 -4.42 26.45 -22.68
CA SER A 76 -4.76 25.02 -22.83
C SER A 76 -4.10 24.11 -21.77
N MET A 77 -3.08 24.59 -21.08
CA MET A 77 -2.45 23.90 -19.94
C MET A 77 -3.29 23.97 -18.65
N GLY A 78 -4.26 24.89 -18.58
CA GLY A 78 -5.07 25.17 -17.39
C GLY A 78 -5.75 23.93 -16.78
N PRO A 79 -6.48 23.11 -17.56
CA PRO A 79 -7.13 21.90 -17.05
C PRO A 79 -6.15 20.88 -16.46
N TYR A 80 -5.00 20.70 -17.10
CA TYR A 80 -3.95 19.77 -16.65
C TYR A 80 -3.29 20.28 -15.36
N ALA A 81 -2.95 21.57 -15.31
CA ALA A 81 -2.39 22.19 -14.11
C ALA A 81 -3.38 22.14 -12.93
N GLY A 82 -4.67 22.39 -13.19
CA GLY A 82 -5.72 22.27 -12.19
C GLY A 82 -5.89 20.84 -11.65
N SER A 83 -5.93 19.85 -12.53
CA SER A 83 -6.00 18.43 -12.13
C SER A 83 -4.78 18.02 -11.28
N ILE A 84 -3.57 18.40 -11.69
CA ILE A 84 -2.34 18.13 -10.94
C ILE A 84 -2.36 18.84 -9.58
N ALA A 85 -2.82 20.09 -9.51
CA ALA A 85 -2.93 20.81 -8.25
C ALA A 85 -3.88 20.11 -7.27
N VAL A 86 -5.04 19.65 -7.75
CA VAL A 86 -6.01 18.89 -6.92
C VAL A 86 -5.40 17.57 -6.45
N MET A 87 -4.77 16.80 -7.34
CA MET A 87 -4.08 15.57 -6.96
C MET A 87 -2.98 15.84 -5.92
N GLY A 88 -2.21 16.91 -6.07
CA GLY A 88 -1.18 17.34 -5.12
C GLY A 88 -1.77 17.65 -3.74
N VAL A 89 -2.88 18.38 -3.68
CA VAL A 89 -3.60 18.66 -2.42
C VAL A 89 -4.10 17.37 -1.79
N LEU A 90 -4.68 16.45 -2.56
CA LEU A 90 -5.14 15.16 -2.04
C LEU A 90 -3.99 14.35 -1.45
N VAL A 91 -2.85 14.26 -2.14
CA VAL A 91 -1.65 13.57 -1.65
C VAL A 91 -1.15 14.22 -0.36
N LEU A 92 -1.13 15.55 -0.25
CA LEU A 92 -0.75 16.27 0.97
C LEU A 92 -1.70 15.97 2.13
N LEU A 93 -3.01 15.94 1.89
CA LEU A 93 -4.01 15.60 2.90
C LEU A 93 -3.86 14.16 3.39
N LEU A 94 -3.64 13.22 2.47
CA LEU A 94 -3.38 11.82 2.80
C LEU A 94 -2.08 11.66 3.59
N ALA A 95 -1.00 12.34 3.19
CA ALA A 95 0.27 12.33 3.93
C ALA A 95 0.11 12.87 5.35
N ARG A 96 -0.68 13.94 5.52
CA ARG A 96 -1.01 14.49 6.86
C ARG A 96 -1.86 13.54 7.68
N ALA A 97 -2.87 12.90 7.08
CA ALA A 97 -3.74 11.94 7.75
C ALA A 97 -2.93 10.71 8.23
N MET A 98 -2.08 10.16 7.37
CA MET A 98 -1.17 9.06 7.73
C MET A 98 -0.19 9.49 8.83
N SER A 99 0.42 10.67 8.71
CA SER A 99 1.34 11.19 9.73
C SER A 99 0.69 11.33 11.10
N LYS A 100 -0.60 11.73 11.14
CA LYS A 100 -1.39 11.79 12.37
C LYS A 100 -1.67 10.39 12.93
N ALA A 101 -2.04 9.44 12.07
CA ALA A 101 -2.31 8.06 12.47
C ALA A 101 -1.07 7.38 13.07
N THR A 102 0.10 7.53 12.44
CA THR A 102 1.37 6.99 12.97
C THR A 102 1.71 7.57 14.34
N ARG A 103 1.46 8.87 14.55
CA ARG A 103 1.70 9.52 15.86
C ARG A 103 0.74 9.06 16.96
N ALA A 104 -0.44 8.55 16.62
CA ALA A 104 -1.40 8.07 17.61
C ALA A 104 -1.09 6.65 18.10
N VAL A 105 -0.29 5.89 17.33
CA VAL A 105 0.12 4.52 17.67
C VAL A 105 1.45 4.48 18.43
N ARG A 106 2.28 5.53 18.29
CA ARG A 106 3.54 5.70 19.02
C ARG A 106 3.31 6.29 20.40
#